data_AF-A0AAU6MVS8-F1
#
_entry.id   AF-A0AAU6MVS8-F1
#
_cell.length_a   1.000
_cell.length_b   1.000
_cell.length_c   1.000
_cell.angle_alpha   90.00
_cell.angle_beta   90.00
_cell.angle_gamma   90.00
#
_symmetry.space_group_name_H-M   'P 1'
#
loop_
_entity.id
_entity.type
_entity.pdbx_description
1 polymer ?
#
loop_
_entity_poly.entity_id
_entity_poly.type
_entity_poly.pdbx_seq_one_letter_code
_entity_poly.pdbx_strand_id
1 'polypeptide(L)'
;MTTMTLGNALTGGQEPAYYAGRADAYDDSAQLTLDHLTVRAGIHADYAHLPYALGYMDRVLELRMEHDAVTAAETELAHTDLVDAR
;
A
#
# COMPACT_ATOMS: atom_id res chain seq x y z
N MET A 1 -0.08 -18.77 27.43
CA MET A 1 0.41 -17.69 26.55
C MET A 1 -0.34 -16.44 26.93
N THR A 2 0.36 -15.37 27.29
CA THR A 2 -0.26 -14.09 27.65
C THR A 2 -0.11 -13.17 26.45
N THR A 3 -1.22 -12.80 25.82
CA THR A 3 -1.26 -11.83 24.73
C THR A 3 -0.83 -10.48 25.29
N MET A 4 0.36 -10.01 24.92
CA MET A 4 0.87 -8.72 25.35
C MET A 4 0.24 -7.65 24.46
N THR A 5 -0.82 -7.00 24.95
CA THR A 5 -1.36 -5.80 24.31
C THR A 5 -0.32 -4.68 24.45
N LEU A 6 0.37 -4.34 23.37
CA LEU A 6 1.29 -3.21 23.33
C LEU A 6 0.50 -1.93 23.67
N GLY A 7 0.80 -1.32 24.82
CA GLY A 7 0.14 -0.10 25.26
C GLY A 7 0.51 1.10 24.41
N ASN A 8 -0.45 2.00 24.22
CA ASN A 8 -0.36 3.26 23.46
C ASN A 8 0.79 4.20 23.89
N ALA A 9 1.37 3.98 25.08
CA ALA A 9 2.53 4.74 25.57
C ALA A 9 3.84 4.42 24.83
N LEU A 10 3.96 3.24 24.21
CA LEU A 10 5.16 2.83 23.47
C LEU A 10 5.14 3.28 22.02
N THR A 11 3.96 3.59 21.48
CA THR A 11 3.78 4.03 20.09
C THR A 11 3.84 5.56 19.94
N GLY A 12 4.07 6.31 21.03
CA GLY A 12 4.11 7.78 20.99
C GLY A 12 2.77 8.42 20.62
N GLY A 13 1.65 7.73 20.91
CA GLY A 13 0.31 8.17 20.48
C GLY A 13 0.00 7.86 19.00
N GLN A 14 0.82 7.04 18.34
CA GLN A 14 0.48 6.50 17.02
C GLN A 14 -0.67 5.50 17.13
N GLU A 15 -1.65 5.66 16.25
CA GLU A 15 -2.84 4.81 16.16
C GLU A 15 -2.45 3.42 15.61
N PRO A 16 -2.40 2.36 16.43
CA PRO A 16 -1.87 1.05 16.00
C PRO A 16 -2.64 0.43 14.84
N ALA A 17 -3.96 0.69 14.80
CA ALA A 17 -4.84 0.26 13.72
C ALA A 17 -4.42 0.78 12.34
N TYR A 18 -3.97 2.04 12.26
CA TYR A 18 -3.52 2.65 11.02
C TYR A 18 -2.30 1.91 10.45
N TYR A 19 -1.31 1.63 11.29
CA TYR A 19 -0.11 0.92 10.85
C TYR A 19 -0.39 -0.55 10.54
N ALA A 20 -1.35 -1.18 11.22
CA ALA A 20 -1.81 -2.52 10.86
C ALA A 20 -2.42 -2.55 9.44
N GLY A 21 -3.28 -1.58 9.10
CA GLY A 21 -3.84 -1.48 7.74
C GLY A 21 -2.78 -1.27 6.67
N ARG A 22 -1.76 -0.45 6.95
CA ARG A 22 -0.60 -0.28 6.06
C ARG A 22 0.19 -1.57 5.86
N ALA A 23 0.44 -2.31 6.94
CA ALA A 23 1.20 -3.56 6.90
C ALA A 23 0.46 -4.63 6.07
N ASP A 24 -0.85 -4.77 6.26
CA ASP A 24 -1.66 -5.73 5.50
C ASP A 24 -1.69 -5.38 4.00
N ALA A 25 -1.81 -4.09 3.64
CA ALA A 25 -1.72 -3.66 2.24
C ALA A 25 -0.34 -3.93 1.61
N TYR A 26 0.73 -3.82 2.40
CA TYR A 26 2.09 -4.17 1.96
C TYR A 26 2.19 -5.68 1.70
N ASP A 27 1.74 -6.52 2.63
CA ASP A 27 1.78 -7.98 2.48
C ASP A 27 0.90 -8.45 1.31
N ASP A 28 -0.29 -7.88 1.16
CA ASP A 28 -1.20 -8.17 0.05
C ASP A 28 -0.60 -7.81 -1.31
N SER A 29 0.18 -6.74 -1.39
CA SER A 29 0.80 -6.28 -2.64
C SER A 29 1.80 -7.29 -3.24
N ALA A 30 2.30 -8.23 -2.43
CA ALA A 30 3.14 -9.31 -2.92
C ALA A 30 2.37 -10.35 -3.75
N GLN A 31 1.04 -10.40 -3.63
CA GLN A 31 0.19 -11.44 -4.23
C GLN A 31 -0.93 -10.87 -5.11
N LEU A 32 -1.31 -9.61 -4.89
CA LEU A 32 -2.48 -8.98 -5.52
C LEU A 32 -2.07 -7.83 -6.45
N THR A 33 -2.89 -7.60 -7.48
CA THR A 33 -2.73 -6.45 -8.38
C THR A 33 -3.26 -5.17 -7.73
N LEU A 34 -2.88 -4.00 -8.25
CA LEU A 34 -3.39 -2.71 -7.78
C LEU A 34 -4.93 -2.62 -7.82
N ASP A 35 -5.57 -3.22 -8.83
CA ASP A 35 -7.03 -3.25 -8.92
C ASP A 35 -7.65 -4.08 -7.79
N HIS A 36 -7.09 -5.24 -7.47
CA HIS A 36 -7.52 -6.05 -6.33
C HIS A 36 -7.36 -5.29 -5.01
N LEU A 37 -6.24 -4.60 -4.83
CA LEU A 37 -5.98 -3.79 -3.64
C LEU A 37 -6.97 -2.62 -3.53
N THR A 38 -7.32 -1.97 -4.64
CA THR A 38 -8.31 -0.89 -4.68
C THR A 38 -9.69 -1.39 -4.25
N VAL A 39 -10.10 -2.56 -4.74
CA VAL A 39 -11.37 -3.20 -4.33
C VAL A 39 -11.34 -3.55 -2.84
N ARG A 40 -10.23 -4.13 -2.33
CA ARG A 40 -10.07 -4.41 -0.90
C ARG A 40 -10.10 -3.16 -0.04
N ALA A 41 -9.46 -2.08 -0.48
CA ALA A 41 -9.49 -0.80 0.21
C ALA A 41 -10.93 -0.27 0.36
N GLY A 42 -11.78 -0.42 -0.67
CA GLY A 42 -13.21 -0.14 -0.60
C GLY A 42 -13.94 -1.01 0.43
N ILE A 43 -13.67 -2.33 0.45
CA ILE A 43 -14.23 -3.24 1.45
C ILE A 43 -13.80 -2.83 2.86
N HIS A 44 -12.54 -2.47 3.07
CA HIS A 44 -12.06 -2.01 4.37
C HIS A 44 -12.68 -0.67 4.78
N ALA A 45 -12.95 0.24 3.84
CA ALA A 45 -13.67 1.48 4.13
C ALA A 45 -15.09 1.22 4.64
N ASP A 46 -15.76 0.19 4.13
CA ASP A 46 -17.13 -0.17 4.54
C ASP A 46 -17.21 -0.97 5.84
N TYR A 47 -16.23 -1.86 6.09
CA TYR A 47 -16.34 -2.89 7.14
C TYR A 47 -15.23 -2.88 8.19
N ALA A 48 -14.11 -2.20 7.96
CA ALA A 48 -13.04 -2.10 8.95
C ALA A 48 -13.21 -0.85 9.83
N HIS A 49 -12.41 -0.78 10.89
CA HIS A 49 -12.32 0.42 11.71
C HIS A 49 -11.58 1.52 10.93
N LEU A 50 -12.05 2.76 11.06
CA LEU A 50 -11.62 3.87 10.21
C LEU A 50 -10.09 4.04 10.12
N PRO A 51 -9.31 4.00 11.22
CA PRO A 51 -7.86 4.18 11.10
C PRO A 51 -7.19 3.09 10.27
N TYR A 52 -7.63 1.84 10.38
CA TYR A 52 -7.11 0.75 9.56
C TYR A 52 -7.45 0.93 8.09
N ALA A 53 -8.69 1.30 7.77
CA ALA A 53 -9.09 1.57 6.40
C ALA A 53 -8.24 2.70 5.78
N LEU A 54 -7.99 3.76 6.54
CA LEU A 54 -7.10 4.86 6.13
C LEU A 54 -5.67 4.38 5.87
N GLY A 55 -5.12 3.57 6.78
CA GLY A 55 -3.79 3.01 6.61
C GLY A 55 -3.67 2.13 5.37
N TYR A 56 -4.66 1.26 5.14
CA TYR A 56 -4.70 0.41 3.96
C TYR A 56 -4.76 1.25 2.68
N MET A 57 -5.67 2.24 2.61
CA MET A 57 -5.81 3.14 1.46
C MET A 57 -4.54 3.94 1.17
N ASP A 58 -3.89 4.50 2.19
CA ASP A 58 -2.66 5.28 2.02
C ASP A 58 -1.55 4.43 1.39
N ARG A 59 -1.38 3.17 1.82
CA ARG A 59 -0.37 2.30 1.21
C ARG A 59 -0.72 1.92 -0.23
N VAL A 60 -2.00 1.72 -0.54
CA VAL A 60 -2.44 1.48 -1.93
C VAL A 60 -2.16 2.70 -2.82
N LEU A 61 -2.36 3.92 -2.31
CA LEU A 61 -2.04 5.14 -3.04
C LEU A 61 -0.53 5.27 -3.30
N GLU A 62 0.30 4.96 -2.31
CA GLU A 62 1.76 4.91 -2.49
C GLU A 62 2.18 3.91 -3.56
N LEU A 63 1.65 2.68 -3.51
CA LEU A 63 1.93 1.64 -4.50
C LEU A 63 1.54 2.09 -5.92
N ARG A 64 0.42 2.82 -6.06
CA ARG A 64 0.02 3.38 -7.34
C ARG A 64 1.02 4.42 -7.85
N MET A 65 1.47 5.32 -6.98
CA MET A 65 2.49 6.32 -7.37
C MET A 65 3.82 5.66 -7.75
N GLU A 66 4.24 4.63 -7.00
CA GLU A 66 5.42 3.81 -7.32
C GLU A 66 5.27 3.15 -8.72
N HIS A 67 4.10 2.57 -9.01
CA HIS A 67 3.82 1.93 -10.29
C HIS A 67 3.80 2.92 -11.47
N ASP A 68 3.18 4.09 -11.28
CA ASP A 68 3.14 5.16 -12.29
C ASP A 68 4.55 5.66 -12.61
N ALA A 69 5.42 5.81 -11.59
CA ALA A 69 6.80 6.22 -11.76
C ALA A 69 7.64 5.18 -12.53
N VAL A 70 7.50 3.88 -12.21
CA VAL A 70 8.18 2.80 -12.93
C VAL A 70 7.72 2.74 -14.39
N THR A 71 6.40 2.80 -14.62
CA THR A 71 5.83 2.78 -15.97
C THR A 71 6.36 3.92 -16.83
N ALA A 72 6.48 5.13 -16.26
CA ALA A 72 7.04 6.27 -16.95
C ALA A 72 8.52 6.04 -17.34
N ALA A 73 9.33 5.53 -16.41
CA ALA A 73 10.74 5.24 -16.65
C ALA A 73 10.95 4.14 -17.71
N GLU A 74 10.16 3.07 -17.66
CA GLU A 74 10.19 1.99 -18.65
C GLU A 74 9.79 2.48 -20.04
N THR A 75 8.81 3.37 -20.11
CA THR A 75 8.38 3.98 -21.38
C THR A 75 9.49 4.83 -22.00
N GLU A 76 10.19 5.63 -21.19
CA GLU A 76 11.34 6.42 -21.65
C GLU A 76 12.46 5.52 -22.16
N LEU A 77 12.84 4.48 -21.38
CA LEU A 77 13.89 3.53 -21.76
C LEU A 77 13.56 2.84 -23.10
N ALA A 78 12.33 2.35 -23.26
CA ALA A 78 11.88 1.71 -24.51
C ALA A 78 11.97 2.64 -25.72
N HIS A 79 11.78 3.95 -25.52
CA HIS A 79 11.94 4.93 -26.59
C HIS A 79 13.42 5.10 -26.98
N THR A 80 14.32 5.17 -26.00
CA THR A 80 15.77 5.26 -26.24
C THR A 80 16.31 4.03 -26.97
N ASP A 81 15.95 2.83 -26.51
CA ASP A 81 16.41 1.57 -27.12
C ASP A 81 15.99 1.45 -28.58
N LEU A 82 14.79 1.93 -28.93
CA LEU A 82 14.29 1.92 -30.31
C LEU A 82 15.02 2.91 -31.22
N VAL A 83 15.50 4.03 -30.68
CA VAL A 83 16.32 5.00 -31.41
C VAL A 83 17.71 4.42 -31.66
N ASP A 84 18.31 3.75 -30.68
CA ASP A 84 19.65 3.16 -30.79
C ASP A 84 19.71 1.91 -31.70
N ALA A 85 18.57 1.25 -31.92
CA ALA A 85 18.46 0.08 -32.80
C ALA A 85 18.34 0.43 -34.32
N ARG A 86 18.35 1.70 -34.70
CA ARG A 86 18.24 2.19 -36.09
C ARG A 86 19.55 2.75 -36.62
#